data_AF-A0A091AQ78-F1
#
_entry.id   AF-A0A091AQ78-F1
#
_cell.length_a   1.000
_cell.length_b   1.000
_cell.length_c   1.000
_cell.angle_alpha   90.00
_cell.angle_beta   90.00
_cell.angle_gamma   90.00
#
_symmetry.space_group_name_H-M   'P 1'
#
loop_
_entity.id
_entity.type
_entity.pdbx_description
1 polymer ?
#
loop_
_entity_poly.entity_id
_entity_poly.type
_entity_poly.pdbx_seq_one_letter_code
_entity_poly.pdbx_strand_id
1 'polypeptide(L)'
;MIYDITRKMLNATAQNVMTFAMHVAERYLEQVHPDFRQVKFREDLVASAKSNAQILDRYMKGTVKVLPADLEDAWVDALPEPYRSDCERELAARRGRYSEKRIEATAHGEAIGLADLATQFGELVTALGPALSDGRITESDLPHARRIVAEADDLISAVLATRRNVAGLLQEMPHG
;
A
#
# COMPACT_ATOMS: atom_id res chain seq x y z
N MET A 1 -6.06 -7.88 -9.84
CA MET A 1 -5.59 -7.44 -8.51
C MET A 1 -5.83 -5.95 -8.30
N ILE A 2 -4.92 -5.04 -8.69
CA ILE A 2 -5.07 -3.59 -8.40
C ILE A 2 -6.44 -3.08 -8.85
N TYR A 3 -6.87 -3.45 -10.06
CA TYR A 3 -8.18 -3.07 -10.58
C TYR A 3 -9.36 -3.68 -9.81
N ASP A 4 -9.21 -4.91 -9.29
CA ASP A 4 -10.26 -5.57 -8.51
C ASP A 4 -10.39 -4.92 -7.13
N ILE A 5 -9.27 -4.63 -6.48
CA ILE A 5 -9.21 -3.92 -5.19
C ILE A 5 -9.76 -2.51 -5.37
N THR A 6 -9.37 -1.81 -6.44
CA THR A 6 -9.91 -0.47 -6.77
C THR A 6 -11.42 -0.53 -7.00
N ARG A 7 -11.95 -1.54 -7.72
CA ARG A 7 -13.39 -1.73 -7.87
C ARG A 7 -14.10 -1.98 -6.53
N LYS A 8 -13.52 -2.82 -5.67
CA LYS A 8 -14.07 -3.05 -4.32
C LYS A 8 -14.13 -1.75 -3.53
N MET A 9 -13.04 -0.96 -3.54
CA MET A 9 -12.97 0.35 -2.91
C MET A 9 -14.05 1.30 -3.42
N LEU A 10 -14.18 1.45 -4.74
CA LEU A 10 -15.17 2.34 -5.34
C LEU A 10 -16.62 1.92 -5.06
N ASN A 11 -16.87 0.61 -4.91
CA ASN A 11 -18.21 0.10 -4.59
C ASN A 11 -18.55 0.23 -3.10
N ALA A 12 -17.55 0.13 -2.22
CA ALA A 12 -17.74 0.13 -0.78
C ALA A 12 -17.63 1.53 -0.14
N THR A 13 -17.09 2.51 -0.87
CA THR A 13 -16.92 3.89 -0.40
C THR A 13 -17.79 4.85 -1.22
N ALA A 14 -18.05 6.04 -0.68
CA ALA A 14 -18.71 7.12 -1.44
C ALA A 14 -17.74 7.84 -2.42
N GLN A 15 -16.52 7.33 -2.57
CA GLN A 15 -15.51 7.96 -3.43
C GLN A 15 -15.84 7.70 -4.90
N ASN A 16 -15.99 8.77 -5.68
CA ASN A 16 -16.22 8.64 -7.11
C ASN A 16 -14.89 8.43 -7.87
N VAL A 17 -15.00 7.80 -9.05
CA VAL A 17 -13.85 7.47 -9.92
C VAL A 17 -13.03 8.71 -10.29
N MET A 18 -13.67 9.87 -10.41
CA MET A 18 -13.00 11.11 -10.80
C MET A 18 -12.09 11.64 -9.69
N THR A 19 -12.57 11.65 -8.44
CA THR A 19 -11.77 12.00 -7.27
C THR A 19 -10.61 11.03 -7.08
N PHE A 20 -10.85 9.73 -7.20
CA PHE A 20 -9.78 8.73 -7.17
C PHE A 20 -8.73 8.99 -8.27
N ALA A 21 -9.17 9.27 -9.50
CA ALA A 21 -8.26 9.55 -10.59
C ALA A 21 -7.43 10.82 -10.38
N MET A 22 -7.97 11.82 -9.72
CA MET A 22 -7.21 13.01 -9.33
C MET A 22 -6.11 12.65 -8.33
N HIS A 23 -6.40 11.85 -7.30
CA HIS A 23 -5.39 11.41 -6.33
C HIS A 23 -4.27 10.56 -6.95
N VAL A 24 -4.60 9.72 -7.94
CA VAL A 24 -3.58 8.96 -8.68
C VAL A 24 -2.73 9.90 -9.54
N ALA A 25 -3.36 10.84 -10.26
CA ALA A 25 -2.65 11.77 -11.11
C ALA A 25 -1.74 12.71 -10.29
N GLU A 26 -2.20 13.20 -9.15
CA GLU A 26 -1.42 13.99 -8.20
C GLU A 26 -0.15 13.24 -7.78
N ARG A 27 -0.31 12.04 -7.20
CA ARG A 27 0.82 11.21 -6.78
C ARG A 27 1.77 10.89 -7.92
N TYR A 28 1.25 10.56 -9.09
CA TYR A 28 2.07 10.23 -10.25
C TYR A 28 2.93 11.41 -10.69
N LEU A 29 2.36 12.62 -10.73
CA LEU A 29 3.09 13.83 -11.10
C LEU A 29 4.15 14.22 -10.05
N GLU A 30 3.90 13.95 -8.77
CA GLU A 30 4.85 14.18 -7.68
C GLU A 30 5.99 13.15 -7.65
N GLN A 31 5.68 11.88 -7.89
CA GLN A 31 6.64 10.77 -7.73
C GLN A 31 7.51 10.55 -8.98
N VAL A 32 6.98 10.82 -10.17
CA VAL A 32 7.63 10.47 -11.44
C VAL A 32 8.18 11.72 -12.12
N HIS A 33 9.51 11.76 -12.27
CA HIS A 33 10.20 12.83 -12.99
C HIS A 33 9.62 13.00 -14.40
N PRO A 34 9.39 14.24 -14.88
CA PRO A 34 8.71 14.52 -16.16
C PRO A 34 9.23 13.70 -17.35
N ASP A 35 10.56 13.54 -17.45
CA ASP A 35 11.21 12.83 -18.57
C ASP A 35 10.99 11.31 -18.58
N PHE A 36 10.56 10.73 -17.46
CA PHE A 36 10.33 9.28 -17.33
C PHE A 36 8.84 8.91 -17.30
N ARG A 37 7.93 9.90 -17.42
CA ARG A 37 6.48 9.67 -17.36
C ARG A 37 6.00 8.88 -18.57
N GLN A 38 5.60 7.63 -18.37
CA GLN A 38 4.95 6.79 -19.39
C GLN A 38 3.47 7.17 -19.59
N VAL A 39 2.83 7.76 -18.58
CA VAL A 39 1.41 8.12 -18.59
C VAL A 39 1.25 9.63 -18.63
N LYS A 40 0.50 10.11 -19.64
CA LYS A 40 0.32 11.54 -19.90
C LYS A 40 -0.85 12.13 -19.10
N PHE A 41 -0.75 12.12 -17.78
CA PHE A 41 -1.66 12.91 -16.95
C PHE A 41 -1.47 14.40 -17.20
N ARG A 42 -2.56 15.15 -17.12
CA ARG A 42 -2.54 16.61 -17.23
C ARG A 42 -2.30 17.23 -15.86
N GLU A 43 -1.48 18.28 -15.82
CA GLU A 43 -1.01 18.93 -14.59
C GLU A 43 -2.08 19.82 -13.92
N ASP A 44 -2.95 20.47 -14.70
CA ASP A 44 -4.14 21.11 -14.15
C ASP A 44 -5.18 20.04 -13.79
N LEU A 45 -5.02 19.48 -12.59
CA LEU A 45 -5.79 18.34 -12.10
C LEU A 45 -7.29 18.62 -12.04
N VAL A 46 -7.68 19.84 -11.66
CA VAL A 46 -9.09 20.22 -11.51
C VAL A 46 -9.73 20.41 -12.88
N ALA A 47 -9.12 21.20 -13.76
CA ALA A 47 -9.67 21.41 -15.10
C ALA A 47 -9.64 20.13 -15.96
N SER A 48 -8.72 19.22 -15.65
CA SER A 48 -8.50 17.99 -16.40
C SER A 48 -9.06 16.72 -15.76
N ALA A 49 -9.82 16.84 -14.67
CA ALA A 49 -10.29 15.70 -13.88
C ALA A 49 -10.96 14.61 -14.72
N LYS A 50 -11.83 15.00 -15.66
CA LYS A 50 -12.50 14.07 -16.60
C LYS A 50 -11.50 13.38 -17.54
N SER A 51 -10.52 14.12 -18.06
CA SER A 51 -9.50 13.56 -18.96
C SER A 51 -8.61 12.56 -18.22
N ASN A 52 -8.17 12.89 -17.01
CA ASN A 52 -7.35 12.01 -16.18
C ASN A 52 -8.14 10.77 -15.74
N ALA A 53 -9.43 10.92 -15.39
CA ALA A 53 -10.31 9.78 -15.11
C ALA A 53 -10.48 8.84 -16.31
N GLN A 54 -10.58 9.38 -17.52
CA GLN A 54 -10.66 8.55 -18.73
C GLN A 54 -9.38 7.74 -18.98
N ILE A 55 -8.21 8.24 -18.58
CA ILE A 55 -6.96 7.47 -18.67
C ILE A 55 -7.04 6.23 -17.77
N LEU A 56 -7.43 6.39 -16.50
CA LEU A 56 -7.57 5.26 -15.58
C LEU A 56 -8.68 4.28 -15.99
N ASP A 57 -9.81 4.79 -16.48
CA ASP A 57 -10.92 3.97 -16.94
C ASP A 57 -10.49 2.99 -18.05
N ARG A 58 -9.57 3.39 -18.93
CA ARG A 58 -9.02 2.51 -19.98
C ARG A 58 -8.23 1.34 -19.41
N TYR A 59 -7.51 1.52 -18.30
CA TYR A 59 -6.83 0.42 -17.60
C TYR A 59 -7.85 -0.49 -16.89
N MET A 60 -8.80 0.11 -16.17
CA MET A 60 -9.83 -0.61 -15.43
C MET A 60 -10.71 -1.50 -16.33
N LYS A 61 -10.96 -1.06 -17.57
CA LYS A 61 -11.70 -1.80 -18.61
C LYS A 61 -10.84 -2.77 -19.41
N GLY A 62 -9.52 -2.78 -19.21
CA GLY A 62 -8.60 -3.64 -19.97
C GLY A 62 -8.34 -3.19 -21.41
N THR A 63 -8.75 -1.96 -21.78
CA THR A 63 -8.42 -1.35 -23.08
C THR A 63 -6.91 -1.14 -23.23
N VAL A 64 -6.22 -0.81 -22.13
CA VAL A 64 -4.76 -0.83 -22.04
C VAL A 64 -4.37 -2.06 -21.23
N LYS A 65 -3.54 -2.93 -21.83
CA LYS A 65 -3.23 -4.26 -21.27
C LYS A 65 -2.06 -4.27 -20.29
N VAL A 66 -1.16 -3.29 -20.40
CA VAL A 66 0.07 -3.24 -19.60
C VAL A 66 -0.02 -2.04 -18.68
N LEU A 67 0.02 -2.29 -17.37
CA LEU A 67 0.16 -1.24 -16.36
C LEU A 67 1.64 -0.86 -16.24
N PRO A 68 2.03 0.38 -16.55
CA PRO A 68 3.40 0.84 -16.31
C PRO A 68 3.75 0.79 -14.82
N ALA A 69 4.98 0.40 -14.47
CA ALA A 69 5.41 0.28 -13.08
C ALA A 69 5.35 1.61 -12.31
N ASP A 70 5.69 2.71 -12.98
CA ASP A 70 5.59 4.07 -12.45
C ASP A 70 4.13 4.49 -12.16
N LEU A 71 3.16 3.95 -12.91
CA LEU A 71 1.75 4.15 -12.61
C LEU A 71 1.25 3.21 -11.50
N GLU A 72 1.78 1.99 -11.40
CA GLU A 72 1.41 1.02 -10.37
C GLU A 72 1.62 1.60 -8.96
N ASP A 73 2.80 2.17 -8.70
CA ASP A 73 3.13 2.74 -7.39
C ASP A 73 2.19 3.91 -7.01
N ALA A 74 2.03 4.88 -7.92
CA ALA A 74 1.14 6.02 -7.71
C ALA A 74 -0.34 5.60 -7.52
N TRP A 75 -0.75 4.52 -8.20
CA TRP A 75 -2.11 3.98 -8.07
C TRP A 75 -2.33 3.33 -6.70
N VAL A 76 -1.40 2.49 -6.26
CA VAL A 76 -1.48 1.80 -4.97
C VAL A 76 -1.46 2.82 -3.83
N ASP A 77 -0.55 3.79 -3.87
CA ASP A 77 -0.48 4.85 -2.85
C ASP A 77 -1.75 5.70 -2.78
N ALA A 78 -2.49 5.84 -3.89
CA ALA A 78 -3.74 6.58 -3.95
C ALA A 78 -4.94 5.85 -3.31
N LEU A 79 -4.82 4.55 -3.05
CA LEU A 79 -5.88 3.79 -2.38
C LEU A 79 -5.98 4.24 -0.91
N PRO A 80 -7.18 4.45 -0.36
CA PRO A 80 -7.37 4.58 1.07
C PRO A 80 -7.16 3.23 1.77
N GLU A 81 -6.89 3.26 3.08
CA GLU A 81 -6.98 2.05 3.89
C GLU A 81 -8.43 1.55 3.99
N PRO A 82 -8.67 0.22 4.09
CA PRO A 82 -7.68 -0.86 4.14
C PRO A 82 -7.18 -1.35 2.77
N TYR A 83 -7.70 -0.79 1.67
CA TYR A 83 -7.47 -1.28 0.31
C TYR A 83 -6.03 -1.15 -0.16
N ARG A 84 -5.30 -0.14 0.35
CA ARG A 84 -3.87 -0.01 0.10
C ARG A 84 -3.10 -1.18 0.69
N SER A 85 -3.31 -1.48 1.98
CA SER A 85 -2.68 -2.63 2.66
C SER A 85 -3.03 -3.95 1.99
N ASP A 86 -4.29 -4.15 1.57
CA ASP A 86 -4.69 -5.32 0.77
C ASP A 86 -3.86 -5.45 -0.52
N CYS A 87 -3.63 -4.33 -1.21
CA CYS A 87 -2.90 -4.34 -2.46
C CYS A 87 -1.41 -4.61 -2.27
N GLU A 88 -0.81 -4.00 -1.24
CA GLU A 88 0.59 -4.23 -0.87
C GLU A 88 0.84 -5.69 -0.49
N ARG A 89 -0.07 -6.32 0.29
CA ARG A 89 0.04 -7.75 0.61
C ARG A 89 0.01 -8.63 -0.63
N GLU A 90 -0.92 -8.40 -1.56
CA GLU A 90 -0.95 -9.18 -2.80
C GLU A 90 0.30 -8.92 -3.68
N LEU A 91 0.83 -7.70 -3.70
CA LEU A 91 2.09 -7.38 -4.38
C LEU A 91 3.27 -8.11 -3.74
N ALA A 92 3.33 -8.10 -2.41
CA ALA A 92 4.38 -8.76 -1.64
C ALA A 92 4.38 -10.27 -1.87
N ALA A 93 3.20 -10.90 -1.82
CA ALA A 93 3.04 -12.33 -2.11
C ALA A 93 3.51 -12.70 -3.54
N ARG A 94 3.31 -11.82 -4.53
CA ARG A 94 3.76 -12.04 -5.91
C ARG A 94 5.26 -11.83 -6.10
N ARG A 95 5.81 -10.82 -5.43
CA ARG A 95 7.20 -10.37 -5.63
C ARG A 95 8.19 -11.05 -4.68
N GLY A 96 7.70 -11.66 -3.59
CA GLY A 96 8.53 -12.18 -2.51
C GLY A 96 9.28 -11.07 -1.75
N ARG A 97 8.74 -9.85 -1.72
CA ARG A 97 9.35 -8.66 -1.12
C ARG A 97 8.28 -7.77 -0.51
N TYR A 98 8.57 -7.20 0.66
CA TYR A 98 7.68 -6.28 1.35
C TYR A 98 8.11 -4.83 1.13
N SER A 99 7.13 -3.96 0.93
CA SER A 99 7.34 -2.50 0.86
C SER A 99 7.43 -1.94 2.28
N GLU A 100 8.33 -0.97 2.49
CA GLU A 100 8.38 -0.26 3.76
C GLU A 100 7.24 0.78 3.80
N LYS A 101 6.39 0.74 4.83
CA LYS A 101 5.35 1.75 5.01
C LYS A 101 6.01 3.11 5.24
N ARG A 102 5.68 4.10 4.41
CA ARG A 102 6.19 5.47 4.58
C ARG A 102 5.49 6.13 5.77
N ILE A 103 6.25 6.33 6.84
CA ILE A 103 5.87 7.14 7.99
C ILE A 103 6.50 8.53 7.81
N GLU A 104 5.74 9.59 8.07
CA GLU A 104 6.29 10.95 8.05
C GLU A 104 7.38 11.09 9.12
N ALA A 105 8.52 11.68 8.75
CA ALA A 105 9.65 11.91 9.65
C ALA A 105 9.39 13.11 10.58
N THR A 106 8.36 12.99 11.41
CA THR A 106 8.04 13.96 12.46
C THR A 106 8.07 13.25 13.81
N ALA A 107 8.26 13.97 14.92
CA ALA A 107 8.20 13.39 16.27
C ALA A 107 6.86 12.67 16.53
N HIS A 108 5.78 13.14 15.91
CA HIS A 108 4.48 12.47 15.96
C HIS A 108 4.48 11.18 15.13
N GLY A 109 5.10 11.19 13.95
CA GLY A 109 5.27 10.02 13.09
C GLY A 109 6.07 8.88 13.74
N GLU A 110 7.14 9.20 14.49
CA GLU A 110 7.90 8.18 15.22
C GLU A 110 7.08 7.48 16.30
N ALA A 111 6.33 8.24 17.10
CA ALA A 111 5.41 7.68 18.10
C ALA A 111 4.31 6.84 17.45
N ILE A 112 3.76 7.29 16.30
CA ILE A 112 2.80 6.53 15.50
C ILE A 112 3.42 5.21 15.03
N GLY A 113 4.68 5.21 14.57
CA GLY A 113 5.35 4.00 14.10
C GLY A 113 5.52 2.94 15.19
N LEU A 114 5.93 3.35 16.40
CA LEU A 114 6.04 2.42 17.53
C LEU A 114 4.66 1.89 17.97
N ALA A 115 3.65 2.76 18.00
CA ALA A 115 2.28 2.34 18.30
C ALA A 115 1.75 1.35 17.26
N ASP A 116 1.96 1.60 15.97
CA ASP A 116 1.57 0.70 14.88
C ASP A 116 2.27 -0.66 15.03
N LEU A 117 3.58 -0.68 15.29
CA LEU A 117 4.33 -1.92 15.53
C LEU A 117 3.74 -2.74 16.69
N ALA A 118 3.41 -2.09 17.81
CA ALA A 118 2.81 -2.76 18.95
C ALA A 118 1.39 -3.28 18.64
N THR A 119 0.60 -2.50 17.89
CA THR A 119 -0.74 -2.89 17.44
C THR A 119 -0.67 -4.11 16.52
N GLN A 120 0.18 -4.10 15.48
CA GLN A 120 0.29 -5.23 14.55
C GLN A 120 0.78 -6.50 15.25
N PHE A 121 1.67 -6.37 16.24
CA PHE A 121 2.09 -7.51 17.05
C PHE A 121 0.91 -8.10 17.85
N GLY A 122 0.09 -7.25 18.46
CA GLY A 122 -1.12 -7.69 19.18
C GLY A 122 -2.15 -8.38 18.28
N GLU A 123 -2.37 -7.86 17.06
CA GLU A 123 -3.28 -8.48 16.09
C GLU A 123 -2.78 -9.85 15.62
N LEU A 124 -1.47 -9.99 15.35
CA LEU A 124 -0.88 -11.29 15.03
C LEU A 124 -1.03 -12.29 16.17
N VAL A 125 -0.75 -11.89 17.41
CA VAL A 125 -0.94 -12.76 18.60
C VAL A 125 -2.41 -13.20 18.72
N THR A 126 -3.34 -12.28 18.47
CA THR A 126 -4.79 -12.58 18.48
C THR A 126 -5.16 -13.58 17.39
N ALA A 127 -4.60 -13.44 16.18
CA ALA A 127 -4.84 -14.36 15.08
C ALA A 127 -4.20 -15.75 15.32
N LEU A 128 -3.05 -15.81 15.99
CA LEU A 128 -2.36 -17.05 16.34
C LEU A 128 -3.04 -17.83 17.48
N GLY A 129 -3.73 -17.15 18.39
CA GLY A 129 -4.32 -17.75 19.60
C GLY A 129 -5.12 -19.05 19.34
N PRO A 130 -6.10 -19.06 18.41
CA PRO A 130 -6.85 -20.27 18.07
C PRO A 130 -5.97 -21.40 17.50
N ALA A 131 -5.02 -21.06 16.62
CA ALA A 131 -4.15 -22.02 15.92
C ALA A 131 -3.02 -22.58 16.79
N LEU A 132 -2.76 -21.98 17.95
CA LEU A 132 -1.78 -22.46 18.92
C LEU A 132 -2.43 -23.08 20.15
N SER A 133 -3.74 -23.29 20.15
CA SER A 133 -4.48 -23.82 21.30
C SER A 133 -4.03 -25.23 21.73
N ASP A 134 -3.53 -26.04 20.80
CA ASP A 134 -2.92 -27.35 21.04
C ASP A 134 -1.36 -27.32 21.04
N GLY A 135 -0.78 -26.12 20.90
CA GLY A 135 0.65 -25.88 20.86
C GLY A 135 1.33 -26.17 19.52
N ARG A 136 0.61 -26.46 18.44
CA ARG A 136 1.19 -26.78 17.12
C ARG A 136 0.35 -26.23 15.97
N ILE A 137 1.00 -25.51 15.06
CA ILE A 137 0.36 -25.14 13.78
C ILE A 137 0.37 -26.37 12.86
N THR A 138 -0.80 -26.84 12.48
CA THR A 138 -0.99 -28.00 11.58
C THR A 138 -2.02 -27.71 10.49
N GLU A 139 -2.34 -28.72 9.67
CA GLU A 139 -3.37 -28.60 8.62
C GLU A 139 -4.76 -28.26 9.17
N SER A 140 -5.06 -28.60 10.43
CA SER A 140 -6.34 -28.24 11.07
C SER A 140 -6.55 -26.72 11.20
N ASP A 141 -5.47 -25.93 11.12
CA ASP A 141 -5.48 -24.48 11.28
C ASP A 141 -5.68 -23.73 9.97
N LEU A 142 -5.91 -24.46 8.86
CA LEU A 142 -6.29 -23.89 7.56
C LEU A 142 -7.37 -22.79 7.63
N PRO A 143 -8.42 -22.91 8.48
CA PRO A 143 -9.40 -21.84 8.65
C PRO A 143 -8.82 -20.51 9.18
N HIS A 144 -7.71 -20.55 9.93
CA HIS A 144 -7.05 -19.39 10.53
C HIS A 144 -5.86 -18.89 9.72
N ALA A 145 -5.26 -19.77 8.90
CA ALA A 145 -4.02 -19.52 8.17
C ALA A 145 -4.02 -18.21 7.36
N ARG A 146 -5.13 -17.90 6.67
CA ARG A 146 -5.22 -16.65 5.88
C ARG A 146 -5.11 -15.39 6.73
N ARG A 147 -5.77 -15.37 7.89
CA ARG A 147 -5.68 -14.24 8.81
C ARG A 147 -4.28 -14.15 9.39
N ILE A 148 -3.73 -15.26 9.87
CA ILE A 148 -2.37 -15.31 10.45
C ILE A 148 -1.34 -14.75 9.48
N VAL A 149 -1.39 -15.15 8.21
CA VAL A 149 -0.47 -14.64 7.17
C VAL A 149 -0.67 -13.13 6.96
N ALA A 150 -1.91 -12.65 6.88
CA ALA A 150 -2.18 -11.23 6.71
C ALA A 150 -1.65 -10.38 7.88
N GLU A 151 -1.92 -10.77 9.13
CA GLU A 151 -1.40 -10.04 10.30
C GLU A 151 0.13 -10.13 10.40
N ALA A 152 0.74 -11.24 9.95
CA ALA A 152 2.19 -11.39 9.91
C ALA A 152 2.82 -10.45 8.88
N ASP A 153 2.22 -10.32 7.70
CA ASP A 153 2.64 -9.38 6.66
C ASP A 153 2.56 -7.92 7.13
N ASP A 154 1.50 -7.58 7.87
CA ASP A 154 1.30 -6.24 8.44
C ASP A 154 2.34 -5.95 9.53
N LEU A 155 2.65 -6.93 10.39
CA LEU A 155 3.74 -6.82 11.36
C LEU A 155 5.11 -6.64 10.70
N ILE A 156 5.43 -7.42 9.67
CA ILE A 156 6.68 -7.29 8.91
C ILE A 156 6.79 -5.87 8.34
N SER A 157 5.71 -5.34 7.76
CA SER A 157 5.67 -3.99 7.20
C SER A 157 5.93 -2.91 8.26
N ALA A 158 5.37 -3.06 9.47
CA ALA A 158 5.60 -2.15 10.60
C ALA A 158 7.05 -2.23 11.13
N VAL A 159 7.64 -3.43 11.16
CA VAL A 159 9.06 -3.63 11.52
C VAL A 159 9.97 -2.93 10.52
N LEU A 160 9.70 -3.07 9.22
CA LEU A 160 10.48 -2.42 8.17
C LEU A 160 10.41 -0.89 8.27
N ALA A 161 9.23 -0.34 8.52
CA ALA A 161 9.07 1.09 8.73
C ALA A 161 9.86 1.59 9.96
N THR A 162 9.83 0.85 11.06
CA THR A 162 10.62 1.15 12.26
C THR A 162 12.12 1.10 11.98
N ARG A 163 12.58 0.05 11.28
CA ARG A 163 13.98 -0.09 10.85
C ARG A 163 14.44 1.11 10.02
N ARG A 164 13.61 1.58 9.08
CA ARG A 164 13.91 2.73 8.23
C ARG A 164 14.18 3.99 9.04
N ASN A 165 13.34 4.27 10.05
CA ASN A 165 13.51 5.43 10.92
C ASN A 165 14.85 5.38 11.67
N VAL A 166 15.19 4.23 12.26
CA VAL A 166 16.47 4.04 12.96
C VAL A 166 17.66 4.11 11.99
N ALA A 167 17.54 3.54 10.79
CA ALA A 167 18.58 3.60 9.77
C ALA A 167 18.83 5.03 9.25
N GLY A 168 17.82 5.89 9.25
CA GLY A 168 17.95 7.32 8.93
C GLY A 168 18.97 8.02 9.83
N LEU A 169 19.01 7.70 11.12
CA LEU A 169 19.98 8.25 12.07
C LEU A 169 21.44 7.94 11.69
N LEU A 170 21.67 6.81 11.02
CA LEU A 170 23.01 6.42 10.56
C LEU A 170 23.48 7.21 9.33
N GLN A 171 22.55 7.75 8.55
CA GLN A 171 22.85 8.55 7.35
C GLN A 171 23.12 10.02 7.68
N GLU A 172 22.60 10.50 8.81
CA GLU A 172 22.82 11.88 9.30
C GLU A 172 24.15 12.04 10.06
N MET A 173 24.84 10.94 10.39
CA MET A 173 26.18 11.03 10.96
C MET A 173 27.17 11.47 9.89
N PRO A 174 27.88 12.60 10.05
CA PRO A 174 28.95 12.96 9.14
C PRO A 174 30.01 11.87 9.17
N HIS A 175 30.45 11.43 7.99
CA HIS A 175 31.62 10.56 7.87
C HIS A 175 32.82 11.28 8.50
N GLY A 176 33.21 10.84 9.70
CA GLY A 176 34.43 11.30 10.38
C GLY A 176 35.69 10.83 9.69
#